data_AF-A0A1M3CU35-F1
#
_entry.id   AF-A0A1M3CU35-F1
#
_cell.length_a   1.000
_cell.length_b   1.000
_cell.length_c   1.000
_cell.angle_alpha   90.00
_cell.angle_beta   90.00
_cell.angle_gamma   90.00
#
_symmetry.space_group_name_H-M   'P 1'
#
loop_
_entity.id
_entity.type
_entity.pdbx_description
1 polymer ?
#
loop_
_entity_poly.entity_id
_entity_poly.type
_entity_poly.pdbx_seq_one_letter_code
_entity_poly.pdbx_strand_id
1 'polypeptide(L)'
;MFANILFLILVLLLINTVPDFSHSRIDSPFLAFSLSVGIYILLCLAIFLQGYALKYLLRRRSNSLSILINLELILYLLVYQYILDAGRIFRSVPYMQHFQILNAGWELLLYFGGLIVFYAATFPRYYRAETRLTFAIRQTRLLIPFVIPFLFITLALDIMNLLLESHQASASLIEWVSLGFSLILMAILLVFLPFFIQAIWKCHALPEGHLKERLNKICEKAGFTHAGMKTWSIMHDQLTAGIVGVVPSFRYVMFTDRLLRELPAESIEAILAHEIGHNARRHLWIYPFILMGMIVAAGLFFYGIGDPLTAFLVRQNALYPSFAWDFIHPAIIFSLYAGIIALYFRYVFGFFSRLFERQADLHVFELGLPPEDMIHALRAVAYSSGGYETPNWHHFSIKERVEFLEDCKIDPSLIQKHHRKVKLLVWIYFIGLFTSSLFLMYMAQSSST
;
A
#
# COMPACT_ATOMS: atom_id res chain seq x y z
N MET A 1 8.28 5.09 2.34
CA MET A 1 7.04 4.34 2.65
C MET A 1 6.15 4.17 1.43
N PHE A 2 5.50 5.21 0.91
CA PHE A 2 4.48 5.05 -0.15
C PHE A 2 4.97 4.39 -1.45
N ALA A 3 6.22 4.61 -1.87
CA ALA A 3 6.78 3.90 -3.03
C ALA A 3 6.81 2.37 -2.81
N ASN A 4 7.18 1.92 -1.61
CA ASN A 4 7.17 0.50 -1.27
C ASN A 4 5.74 -0.05 -1.17
N ILE A 5 4.76 0.77 -0.75
CA ILE A 5 3.34 0.38 -0.77
C ILE A 5 2.88 0.18 -2.21
N LEU A 6 3.25 1.08 -3.14
CA LEU A 6 2.97 0.91 -4.56
C LEU A 6 3.58 -0.37 -5.11
N PHE A 7 4.87 -0.63 -4.85
CA PHE A 7 5.51 -1.88 -5.28
C PHE A 7 4.86 -3.12 -4.66
N LEU A 8 4.46 -3.06 -3.39
CA LEU A 8 3.72 -4.16 -2.77
C LEU A 8 2.37 -4.37 -3.48
N ILE A 9 1.64 -3.32 -3.83
CA ILE A 9 0.40 -3.44 -4.62
C ILE A 9 0.67 -4.13 -5.97
N LEU A 10 1.77 -3.76 -6.65
CA LEU A 10 2.17 -4.40 -7.90
C LEU A 10 2.55 -5.88 -7.72
N VAL A 11 3.21 -6.23 -6.61
CA VAL A 11 3.49 -7.62 -6.25
C VAL A 11 2.19 -8.37 -6.00
N LEU A 12 1.29 -7.85 -5.17
CA LEU A 12 0.00 -8.49 -4.89
C LEU A 12 -0.84 -8.68 -6.17
N LEU A 13 -0.77 -7.73 -7.11
CA LEU A 13 -1.38 -7.87 -8.42
C LEU A 13 -0.75 -9.02 -9.22
N LEU A 14 0.58 -9.07 -9.28
CA LEU A 14 1.32 -10.14 -9.99
C LEU A 14 0.95 -11.53 -9.46
N ILE A 15 0.92 -11.69 -8.13
CA ILE A 15 0.53 -12.95 -7.48
C ILE A 15 -0.91 -13.35 -7.87
N ASN A 16 -1.81 -12.38 -8.04
CA ASN A 16 -3.21 -12.64 -8.36
C ASN A 16 -3.47 -12.83 -9.87
N THR A 17 -2.55 -12.44 -10.75
CA THR A 17 -2.73 -12.65 -12.20
C THR A 17 -2.60 -14.14 -12.55
N VAL A 18 -3.64 -14.70 -13.17
CA VAL A 18 -3.71 -16.13 -13.50
C VAL A 18 -2.61 -16.49 -14.51
N PRO A 19 -1.80 -17.54 -14.26
CA PRO A 19 -0.72 -17.99 -15.15
C PRO A 19 -1.21 -18.83 -16.35
N ASP A 20 -2.39 -18.55 -16.91
CA ASP A 20 -2.87 -19.26 -18.12
C ASP A 20 -1.96 -19.06 -19.34
N PHE A 21 -1.00 -18.13 -19.24
CA PHE A 21 0.07 -17.89 -20.22
C PHE A 21 1.41 -18.58 -19.88
N SER A 22 1.50 -19.39 -18.81
CA SER A 22 2.76 -20.04 -18.44
C SER A 22 3.07 -21.21 -19.38
N HIS A 23 4.14 -21.07 -20.16
CA HIS A 23 4.64 -22.11 -21.07
C HIS A 23 6.01 -22.60 -20.60
N SER A 24 6.09 -23.01 -19.33
CA SER A 24 7.34 -23.55 -18.78
C SER A 24 7.76 -24.77 -19.59
N ARG A 25 8.91 -24.65 -20.26
CA ARG A 25 9.55 -25.73 -21.04
C ARG A 25 10.27 -26.74 -20.14
N ILE A 26 10.26 -26.52 -18.83
CA ILE A 26 10.82 -27.43 -17.85
C ILE A 26 9.68 -28.32 -17.35
N ASP A 27 9.67 -29.56 -17.83
CA ASP A 27 8.60 -30.51 -17.51
C ASP A 27 8.54 -30.87 -16.02
N SER A 28 9.71 -30.97 -15.37
CA SER A 28 9.80 -31.32 -13.95
C SER A 28 9.50 -30.11 -13.05
N PRO A 29 8.42 -30.14 -12.24
CA PRO A 29 8.10 -29.07 -11.30
C PRO A 29 9.21 -28.84 -10.27
N PHE A 30 9.85 -29.92 -9.82
CA PHE A 30 10.97 -29.86 -8.87
C PHE A 30 12.19 -29.16 -9.46
N LEU A 31 12.52 -29.45 -10.73
CA LEU A 31 13.64 -28.81 -11.40
C LEU A 31 13.39 -27.31 -11.61
N ALA A 32 12.17 -26.94 -12.06
CA ALA A 32 11.78 -25.55 -12.24
C ALA A 32 11.86 -24.75 -10.93
N PHE A 33 11.34 -25.34 -9.84
CA PHE A 33 11.42 -24.75 -8.50
C PHE A 33 12.87 -24.61 -8.00
N SER A 34 13.69 -25.66 -8.16
CA SER A 34 15.10 -25.63 -7.74
C SER A 34 15.91 -24.58 -8.51
N LEU A 35 15.69 -24.47 -9.83
CA LEU A 35 16.32 -23.45 -10.65
C LEU A 35 15.91 -22.04 -10.21
N SER A 36 14.61 -21.84 -9.94
CA SER A 36 14.09 -20.59 -9.40
C SER A 36 14.78 -20.19 -8.09
N VAL A 37 14.92 -21.12 -7.14
CA VAL A 37 15.64 -20.87 -5.88
C VAL A 37 17.11 -20.50 -6.15
N GLY A 38 17.78 -21.18 -7.09
CA GLY A 38 19.14 -20.83 -7.50
C GLY A 38 19.26 -19.41 -8.03
N ILE A 39 18.35 -19.00 -8.93
CA ILE A 39 18.29 -17.63 -9.46
C ILE A 39 18.04 -16.62 -8.34
N TYR A 40 17.15 -16.94 -7.40
CA TYR A 40 16.85 -16.08 -6.26
C TYR A 40 18.05 -15.88 -5.33
N ILE A 41 18.85 -16.92 -5.08
CA ILE A 41 20.08 -16.82 -4.30
C ILE A 41 21.08 -15.88 -4.99
N LEU A 42 21.24 -16.00 -6.31
CA LEU A 42 22.10 -15.11 -7.10
C LEU A 42 21.58 -13.66 -7.07
N LEU A 43 20.27 -13.47 -7.17
CA LEU A 43 19.64 -12.15 -7.01
C LEU A 43 19.93 -11.58 -5.62
N CYS A 44 19.74 -12.36 -4.55
CA CYS A 44 20.04 -11.91 -3.18
C CYS A 44 21.51 -11.50 -3.02
N LEU A 45 22.45 -12.25 -3.62
CA LEU A 45 23.86 -11.88 -3.67
C LEU A 45 24.07 -10.55 -4.42
N ALA A 46 23.43 -10.37 -5.57
CA ALA A 46 23.49 -9.13 -6.34
C ALA A 46 22.95 -7.94 -5.53
N ILE A 47 21.76 -8.06 -4.92
CA ILE A 47 21.15 -7.05 -4.04
C ILE A 47 22.10 -6.68 -2.89
N PHE A 48 22.72 -7.69 -2.25
CA PHE A 48 23.67 -7.47 -1.17
C PHE A 48 24.91 -6.69 -1.64
N LEU A 49 25.49 -7.09 -2.77
CA LEU A 49 26.65 -6.42 -3.37
C LEU A 49 26.32 -4.99 -3.80
N GLN A 50 25.18 -4.77 -4.44
CA GLN A 50 24.69 -3.44 -4.82
C GLN A 50 24.53 -2.55 -3.59
N GLY A 51 23.85 -3.04 -2.54
CA GLY A 51 23.67 -2.30 -1.28
C GLY A 51 25.00 -1.95 -0.60
N TYR A 52 25.96 -2.88 -0.62
CA TYR A 52 27.30 -2.67 -0.05
C TYR A 52 28.13 -1.67 -0.86
N ALA A 53 28.17 -1.80 -2.19
CA ALA A 53 28.89 -0.90 -3.08
C ALA A 53 28.36 0.55 -2.98
N LEU A 54 27.04 0.72 -2.88
CA LEU A 54 26.42 2.04 -2.80
C LEU A 54 26.70 2.78 -1.50
N LYS A 55 26.93 2.05 -0.39
CA LYS A 55 27.34 2.63 0.89
C LYS A 55 28.60 3.48 0.75
N TYR A 56 29.49 3.11 -0.18
CA TYR A 56 30.73 3.82 -0.44
C TYR A 56 30.59 4.92 -1.51
N LEU A 57 29.75 4.73 -2.52
CA LEU A 57 29.70 5.61 -3.69
C LEU A 57 28.62 6.71 -3.64
N LEU A 58 27.43 6.45 -3.08
CA LEU A 58 26.24 7.30 -3.30
C LEU A 58 25.57 7.72 -2.00
N ARG A 59 26.35 8.29 -1.07
CA ARG A 59 25.97 8.76 0.29
C ARG A 59 24.63 9.54 0.43
N ARG A 60 23.94 9.88 -0.66
CA ARG A 60 22.68 10.64 -0.73
C ARG A 60 21.54 10.09 -1.63
N ARG A 61 21.62 8.91 -2.27
CA ARG A 61 20.54 8.40 -3.17
C ARG A 61 19.94 7.02 -2.79
N SER A 62 19.49 6.85 -1.54
CA SER A 62 18.86 5.60 -1.08
C SER A 62 17.52 5.27 -1.77
N ASN A 63 16.75 6.28 -2.17
CA ASN A 63 15.42 6.07 -2.75
C ASN A 63 15.47 5.44 -4.16
N SER A 64 16.41 5.85 -5.01
CA SER A 64 16.57 5.29 -6.36
C SER A 64 17.00 3.82 -6.31
N LEU A 65 17.85 3.45 -5.35
CA LEU A 65 18.24 2.05 -5.16
C LEU A 65 17.05 1.22 -4.67
N SER A 66 16.26 1.73 -3.72
CA SER A 66 15.04 1.03 -3.28
C SER A 66 14.08 0.76 -4.45
N ILE A 67 13.94 1.69 -5.38
CA ILE A 67 13.15 1.50 -6.62
C ILE A 67 13.74 0.37 -7.47
N LEU A 68 15.05 0.41 -7.72
CA LEU A 68 15.74 -0.63 -8.50
C LEU A 68 15.54 -2.02 -7.89
N ILE A 69 15.77 -2.18 -6.58
CA ILE A 69 15.60 -3.48 -5.91
C ILE A 69 14.17 -4.00 -6.02
N ASN A 70 13.18 -3.13 -5.88
CA ASN A 70 11.79 -3.55 -6.06
C ASN A 70 11.50 -3.99 -7.50
N LEU A 71 12.07 -3.31 -8.50
CA LEU A 71 11.94 -3.71 -9.90
C LEU A 71 12.64 -5.05 -10.17
N GLU A 72 13.83 -5.28 -9.61
CA GLU A 72 14.55 -6.56 -9.74
C GLU A 72 13.78 -7.72 -9.09
N LEU A 73 13.17 -7.49 -7.92
CA LEU A 73 12.33 -8.49 -7.26
C LEU A 73 11.06 -8.80 -8.05
N ILE A 74 10.38 -7.79 -8.60
CA ILE A 74 9.22 -7.96 -9.47
C ILE A 74 9.62 -8.71 -10.75
N LEU A 75 10.75 -8.34 -11.36
CA LEU A 75 11.29 -9.02 -12.54
C LEU A 75 11.56 -10.49 -12.24
N TYR A 76 12.15 -10.79 -11.08
CA TYR A 76 12.35 -12.16 -10.65
C TYR A 76 11.01 -12.91 -10.47
N LEU A 77 9.99 -12.28 -9.88
CA LEU A 77 8.67 -12.90 -9.74
C LEU A 77 7.99 -13.14 -11.10
N LEU A 78 8.20 -12.26 -12.09
CA LEU A 78 7.76 -12.50 -13.47
C LEU A 78 8.42 -13.76 -14.06
N VAL A 79 9.73 -13.95 -13.83
CA VAL A 79 10.46 -15.16 -14.25
C VAL A 79 9.93 -16.40 -13.51
N TYR A 80 9.71 -16.28 -12.19
CA TYR A 80 9.16 -17.33 -11.34
C TYR A 80 7.83 -17.85 -11.88
N GLN A 81 6.93 -16.93 -12.22
CA GLN A 81 5.55 -17.23 -12.57
C GLN A 81 5.37 -17.60 -14.04
N TYR A 82 5.92 -16.82 -14.97
CA TYR A 82 5.62 -16.98 -16.40
C TYR A 82 6.65 -17.80 -17.18
N ILE A 83 7.94 -17.76 -16.81
CA ILE A 83 8.97 -18.55 -17.49
C ILE A 83 9.08 -19.93 -16.87
N LEU A 84 9.29 -19.98 -15.55
CA LEU A 84 9.59 -21.24 -14.86
C LEU A 84 8.33 -21.99 -14.45
N ASP A 85 7.22 -21.27 -14.22
CA ASP A 85 6.03 -21.80 -13.53
C ASP A 85 6.44 -22.59 -12.27
N ALA A 86 7.34 -22.00 -11.49
CA ALA A 86 7.95 -22.66 -10.34
C ALA A 86 6.91 -22.97 -9.24
N GLY A 87 5.84 -22.18 -9.16
CA GLY A 87 4.71 -22.38 -8.25
C GLY A 87 3.92 -23.67 -8.49
N ARG A 88 4.06 -24.28 -9.68
CA ARG A 88 3.46 -25.58 -10.00
C ARG A 88 3.86 -26.70 -9.05
N ILE A 89 4.98 -26.59 -8.33
CA ILE A 89 5.35 -27.57 -7.30
C ILE A 89 4.26 -27.72 -6.23
N PHE A 90 3.58 -26.62 -5.86
CA PHE A 90 2.49 -26.65 -4.89
C PHE A 90 1.24 -27.31 -5.47
N ARG A 91 1.06 -27.24 -6.79
CA ARG A 91 -0.03 -27.92 -7.52
C ARG A 91 0.26 -29.39 -7.79
N SER A 92 1.53 -29.81 -7.83
CA SER A 92 1.90 -31.20 -8.10
C SER A 92 1.88 -32.10 -6.86
N VAL A 93 1.79 -31.52 -5.66
CA VAL A 93 1.71 -32.27 -4.40
C VAL A 93 0.24 -32.48 -4.02
N PRO A 94 -0.21 -33.73 -3.75
CA PRO A 94 -1.57 -33.99 -3.30
C PRO A 94 -1.97 -33.13 -2.10
N TYR A 95 -3.24 -32.75 -2.04
CA TYR A 95 -3.83 -31.80 -1.07
C TYR A 95 -3.38 -30.35 -1.21
N MET A 96 -2.10 -30.07 -1.46
CA MET A 96 -1.58 -28.69 -1.64
C MET A 96 -2.17 -27.98 -2.86
N GLN A 97 -2.57 -28.74 -3.88
CA GLN A 97 -3.14 -28.21 -5.12
C GLN A 97 -4.39 -27.32 -4.94
N HIS A 98 -5.10 -27.46 -3.82
CA HIS A 98 -6.32 -26.68 -3.53
C HIS A 98 -6.03 -25.37 -2.76
N PHE A 99 -4.77 -25.13 -2.38
CA PHE A 99 -4.39 -24.01 -1.53
C PHE A 99 -3.48 -23.03 -2.28
N GLN A 100 -4.08 -22.09 -3.01
CA GLN A 100 -3.34 -21.03 -3.70
C GLN A 100 -2.50 -20.18 -2.74
N ILE A 101 -2.92 -20.08 -1.47
CA ILE A 101 -2.18 -19.39 -0.43
C ILE A 101 -0.75 -19.90 -0.25
N LEU A 102 -0.47 -21.18 -0.54
CA LEU A 102 0.88 -21.73 -0.41
C LEU A 102 1.84 -21.08 -1.41
N ASN A 103 1.42 -20.96 -2.68
CA ASN A 103 2.20 -20.28 -3.71
C ASN A 103 2.32 -18.78 -3.42
N ALA A 104 1.20 -18.13 -3.11
CA ALA A 104 1.16 -16.71 -2.78
C ALA A 104 2.05 -16.36 -1.57
N GLY A 105 2.00 -17.17 -0.51
CA GLY A 105 2.83 -17.03 0.68
C GLY A 105 4.31 -17.22 0.37
N TRP A 106 4.66 -18.14 -0.53
CA TRP A 106 6.03 -18.34 -0.98
C TRP A 106 6.56 -17.14 -1.78
N GLU A 107 5.80 -16.63 -2.75
CA GLU A 107 6.17 -15.45 -3.53
C GLU A 107 6.36 -14.21 -2.65
N LEU A 108 5.47 -14.01 -1.67
CA LEU A 108 5.62 -12.95 -0.66
C LEU A 108 6.86 -13.16 0.21
N LEU A 109 7.17 -14.39 0.62
CA LEU A 109 8.37 -14.71 1.39
C LEU A 109 9.64 -14.37 0.60
N LEU A 110 9.67 -14.67 -0.69
CA LEU A 110 10.77 -14.29 -1.58
C LEU A 110 10.88 -12.76 -1.72
N TYR A 111 9.76 -12.07 -1.93
CA TYR A 111 9.76 -10.60 -2.01
C TYR A 111 10.28 -9.94 -0.72
N PHE A 112 9.74 -10.32 0.44
CA PHE A 112 10.18 -9.79 1.73
C PHE A 112 11.60 -10.21 2.08
N GLY A 113 12.02 -11.43 1.74
CA GLY A 113 13.39 -11.89 1.92
C GLY A 113 14.39 -11.00 1.19
N GLY A 114 14.12 -10.66 -0.07
CA GLY A 114 14.95 -9.75 -0.87
C GLY A 114 15.02 -8.34 -0.26
N LEU A 115 13.89 -7.81 0.22
CA LEU A 115 13.87 -6.54 0.93
C LEU A 115 14.68 -6.58 2.24
N ILE A 116 14.63 -7.68 3.00
CA ILE A 116 15.45 -7.86 4.20
C ILE A 116 16.93 -7.84 3.84
N VAL A 117 17.35 -8.54 2.78
CA VAL A 117 18.75 -8.53 2.31
C VAL A 117 19.18 -7.11 1.96
N PHE A 118 18.35 -6.37 1.22
CA PHE A 118 18.61 -4.98 0.86
C PHE A 118 18.78 -4.06 2.08
N TYR A 119 17.84 -4.09 3.03
CA TYR A 119 17.91 -3.25 4.22
C TYR A 119 19.07 -3.64 5.15
N ALA A 120 19.41 -4.93 5.22
CA ALA A 120 20.56 -5.40 5.98
C ALA A 120 21.88 -4.93 5.35
N ALA A 121 21.99 -4.94 4.02
CA ALA A 121 23.16 -4.45 3.28
C ALA A 121 23.34 -2.93 3.41
N THR A 122 22.24 -2.18 3.42
CA THR A 122 22.23 -0.70 3.53
C THR A 122 22.22 -0.17 4.97
N PHE A 123 22.41 -1.04 5.96
CA PHE A 123 22.38 -0.69 7.39
C PHE A 123 23.25 0.54 7.74
N PRO A 124 22.64 1.63 8.28
CA PRO A 124 23.37 2.86 8.63
C PRO A 124 24.27 2.65 9.85
N ARG A 125 25.54 3.09 9.78
CA ARG A 125 26.51 2.96 10.90
C ARG A 125 26.14 3.78 12.15
N TYR A 126 25.21 4.73 12.06
CA TYR A 126 24.80 5.55 13.20
C TYR A 126 23.90 4.79 14.19
N TYR A 127 23.19 3.75 13.74
CA TYR A 127 22.39 2.89 14.61
C TYR A 127 23.27 1.89 15.38
N ARG A 128 24.06 2.37 16.35
CA ARG A 128 25.00 1.52 17.12
C ARG A 128 24.31 0.53 18.06
N ALA A 129 23.05 0.78 18.42
CA ALA A 129 22.29 -0.02 19.38
C ALA A 129 21.47 -1.16 18.74
N GLU A 130 21.48 -1.31 17.41
CA GLU A 130 20.64 -2.27 16.69
C GLU A 130 21.48 -3.15 15.77
N THR A 131 21.07 -4.41 15.56
CA THR A 131 21.71 -5.29 14.57
C THR A 131 21.20 -5.01 13.16
N ARG A 132 21.99 -5.37 12.12
CA ARG A 132 21.57 -5.21 10.71
C ARG A 132 20.25 -5.92 10.41
N LEU A 133 20.07 -7.12 10.96
CA LEU A 133 18.88 -7.93 10.76
C LEU A 133 17.66 -7.30 11.45
N THR A 134 17.82 -6.83 12.69
CA THR A 134 16.72 -6.17 13.43
C THR A 134 16.24 -4.91 12.68
N PHE A 135 17.17 -4.11 12.17
CA PHE A 135 16.85 -2.96 11.32
C PHE A 135 16.09 -3.36 10.06
N ALA A 136 16.56 -4.38 9.35
CA ALA A 136 15.95 -4.86 8.12
C ALA A 136 14.52 -5.40 8.32
N ILE A 137 14.33 -6.18 9.38
CA ILE A 137 13.02 -6.68 9.80
C ILE A 137 12.10 -5.50 10.16
N ARG A 138 12.61 -4.48 10.87
CA ARG A 138 11.82 -3.29 11.22
C ARG A 138 11.32 -2.55 9.98
N GLN A 139 12.18 -2.34 8.99
CA GLN A 139 11.83 -1.63 7.75
C GLN A 139 10.77 -2.39 6.92
N THR A 140 10.88 -3.72 6.84
CA THR A 140 9.93 -4.55 6.08
C THR A 140 8.59 -4.74 6.80
N ARG A 141 8.62 -4.81 8.14
CA ARG A 141 7.43 -4.96 9.00
C ARG A 141 6.40 -3.86 8.84
N LEU A 142 6.81 -2.68 8.35
CA LEU A 142 5.90 -1.59 8.01
C LEU A 142 4.87 -2.02 6.94
N LEU A 143 5.26 -2.89 6.02
CA LEU A 143 4.46 -3.30 4.86
C LEU A 143 3.56 -4.52 5.15
N ILE A 144 3.89 -5.31 6.18
CA ILE A 144 3.19 -6.58 6.49
C ILE A 144 1.67 -6.40 6.68
N PRO A 145 1.15 -5.35 7.37
CA PRO A 145 -0.29 -5.21 7.54
C PRO A 145 -1.07 -5.10 6.22
N PHE A 146 -0.45 -4.60 5.15
CA PHE A 146 -1.09 -4.48 3.84
C PHE A 146 -1.22 -5.82 3.11
N VAL A 147 -0.50 -6.85 3.56
CA VAL A 147 -0.54 -8.22 3.01
C VAL A 147 -1.58 -9.09 3.70
N ILE A 148 -1.95 -8.74 4.95
CA ILE A 148 -2.91 -9.52 5.75
C ILE A 148 -4.25 -9.68 5.04
N PRO A 149 -4.91 -8.61 4.53
CA PRO A 149 -6.19 -8.79 3.88
C PRO A 149 -6.12 -9.73 2.68
N PHE A 150 -5.06 -9.62 1.89
CA PHE A 150 -4.81 -10.49 0.75
C PHE A 150 -4.71 -11.96 1.18
N LEU A 151 -3.82 -12.30 2.12
CA LEU A 151 -3.66 -13.68 2.58
C LEU A 151 -4.93 -14.26 3.21
N PHE A 152 -5.64 -13.48 4.02
CA PHE A 152 -6.90 -13.93 4.62
C PHE A 152 -7.97 -14.21 3.57
N ILE A 153 -8.10 -13.33 2.58
CA ILE A 153 -9.05 -13.51 1.47
C ILE A 153 -8.65 -14.72 0.62
N THR A 154 -7.37 -14.89 0.28
CA THR A 154 -6.90 -16.06 -0.47
C THR A 154 -7.20 -17.36 0.29
N LEU A 155 -6.89 -17.43 1.60
CA LEU A 155 -7.20 -18.61 2.42
C LEU A 155 -8.69 -18.89 2.48
N ALA A 156 -9.49 -17.85 2.66
CA ALA A 156 -10.94 -17.92 2.71
C ALA A 156 -11.51 -18.48 1.40
N LEU A 157 -11.01 -18.03 0.25
CA LEU A 157 -11.38 -18.54 -1.06
C LEU A 157 -10.92 -19.99 -1.27
N ASP A 158 -9.69 -20.35 -0.87
CA ASP A 158 -9.19 -21.73 -0.94
C ASP A 158 -10.11 -22.69 -0.16
N ILE A 159 -10.45 -22.35 1.09
CA ILE A 159 -11.34 -23.15 1.95
C ILE A 159 -12.74 -23.24 1.34
N MET A 160 -13.26 -22.14 0.83
CA MET A 160 -14.62 -22.12 0.31
C MET A 160 -14.74 -22.87 -1.02
N ASN A 161 -13.75 -22.79 -1.91
CA ASN A 161 -13.70 -23.59 -3.13
C ASN A 161 -13.68 -25.09 -2.81
N LEU A 162 -12.86 -25.50 -1.85
CA LEU A 162 -12.85 -26.88 -1.33
C LEU A 162 -14.23 -27.34 -0.83
N LEU A 163 -14.92 -26.48 -0.08
CA LEU A 163 -16.25 -26.78 0.44
C LEU A 163 -17.30 -26.86 -0.67
N LEU A 164 -17.29 -25.94 -1.63
CA LEU A 164 -18.33 -25.85 -2.67
C LEU A 164 -18.15 -26.89 -3.78
N GLU A 165 -16.91 -27.22 -4.17
CA GLU A 165 -16.61 -28.31 -5.10
C GLU A 165 -17.13 -29.65 -4.56
N SER A 166 -17.02 -29.87 -3.25
CA SER A 166 -17.55 -31.09 -2.62
C SER A 166 -19.08 -31.22 -2.68
N HIS A 167 -19.81 -30.12 -2.95
CA HIS A 167 -21.28 -30.07 -3.02
C HIS A 167 -21.82 -29.94 -4.46
N GLN A 168 -20.99 -30.04 -5.49
CA GLN A 168 -21.39 -29.92 -6.91
C GLN A 168 -22.21 -28.63 -7.22
N ALA A 169 -21.89 -27.52 -6.55
CA ALA A 169 -22.55 -26.24 -6.79
C ALA A 169 -22.31 -25.75 -8.24
N SER A 170 -23.28 -25.02 -8.81
CA SER A 170 -23.08 -24.39 -10.13
C SER A 170 -21.98 -23.33 -10.08
N ALA A 171 -21.21 -23.18 -11.15
CA ALA A 171 -20.13 -22.20 -11.24
C ALA A 171 -20.61 -20.77 -10.91
N SER A 172 -21.78 -20.39 -11.41
CA SER A 172 -22.40 -19.09 -11.10
C SER A 172 -22.70 -18.90 -9.61
N LEU A 173 -23.18 -19.93 -8.92
CA LEU A 173 -23.45 -19.85 -7.48
C LEU A 173 -22.13 -19.71 -6.71
N ILE A 174 -21.09 -20.46 -7.11
CA ILE A 174 -19.75 -20.35 -6.52
C ILE A 174 -19.24 -18.91 -6.65
N GLU A 175 -19.32 -18.29 -7.82
CA GLU A 175 -18.88 -16.91 -8.03
C GLU A 175 -19.59 -15.90 -7.12
N TRP A 176 -20.93 -15.94 -7.06
CA TRP A 176 -21.70 -15.01 -6.23
C TRP A 176 -21.45 -15.22 -4.73
N VAL A 177 -21.37 -16.47 -4.27
CA VAL A 177 -21.05 -16.81 -2.88
C VAL A 177 -19.63 -16.37 -2.54
N SER A 178 -18.66 -16.61 -3.43
CA SER A 178 -17.26 -16.16 -3.30
C SER A 178 -17.17 -14.66 -3.13
N LEU A 179 -17.88 -13.91 -3.98
CA LEU A 179 -17.89 -12.46 -3.96
C LEU A 179 -18.52 -11.94 -2.66
N GLY A 180 -19.71 -12.45 -2.31
CA GLY A 180 -20.40 -12.06 -1.07
C GLY A 180 -19.56 -12.35 0.17
N PHE A 181 -18.96 -13.53 0.25
CA PHE A 181 -18.08 -13.93 1.35
C PHE A 181 -16.82 -13.05 1.42
N SER A 182 -16.19 -12.77 0.28
CA SER A 182 -15.00 -11.89 0.21
C SER A 182 -15.32 -10.47 0.68
N LEU A 183 -16.49 -9.93 0.32
CA LEU A 183 -16.93 -8.61 0.77
C LEU A 183 -17.18 -8.57 2.28
N ILE A 184 -17.82 -9.60 2.84
CA ILE A 184 -18.03 -9.73 4.29
C ILE A 184 -16.69 -9.82 5.01
N LEU A 185 -15.79 -10.67 4.54
CA LEU A 185 -14.47 -10.83 5.13
C LEU A 185 -13.64 -9.54 5.05
N MET A 186 -13.69 -8.83 3.91
CA MET A 186 -13.06 -7.51 3.78
C MET A 186 -13.61 -6.51 4.79
N ALA A 187 -14.94 -6.49 5.01
CA ALA A 187 -15.55 -5.63 6.00
C ALA A 187 -15.09 -5.97 7.43
N ILE A 188 -15.02 -7.26 7.77
CA ILE A 188 -14.46 -7.73 9.06
C ILE A 188 -13.01 -7.27 9.21
N LEU A 189 -12.18 -7.50 8.19
CA LEU A 189 -10.78 -7.10 8.20
C LEU A 189 -10.61 -5.59 8.33
N LEU A 190 -11.45 -4.77 7.69
CA LEU A 190 -11.40 -3.31 7.85
C LEU A 190 -11.58 -2.88 9.31
N VAL A 191 -12.41 -3.61 10.07
CA VAL A 191 -12.64 -3.35 11.50
C VAL A 191 -11.48 -3.83 12.36
N PHE A 192 -10.95 -5.03 12.10
CA PHE A 192 -9.94 -5.68 12.96
C PHE A 192 -8.48 -5.44 12.54
N LEU A 193 -8.22 -4.94 11.33
CA LEU A 193 -6.86 -4.64 10.85
C LEU A 193 -6.05 -3.75 11.81
N PRO A 194 -6.63 -2.73 12.48
CA PRO A 194 -5.92 -1.94 13.49
C PRO A 194 -5.35 -2.75 14.65
N PHE A 195 -5.98 -3.87 15.02
CA PHE A 195 -5.47 -4.77 16.04
C PHE A 195 -4.17 -5.45 15.58
N PHE A 196 -4.16 -5.98 14.35
CA PHE A 196 -2.96 -6.58 13.76
C PHE A 196 -1.86 -5.54 13.56
N ILE A 197 -2.19 -4.32 13.13
CA ILE A 197 -1.23 -3.23 12.98
C ILE A 197 -0.52 -2.94 14.30
N GLN A 198 -1.25 -2.85 15.43
CA GLN A 198 -0.63 -2.62 16.74
C GLN A 198 0.35 -3.73 17.12
N ALA A 199 -0.06 -4.99 16.95
CA ALA A 199 0.78 -6.14 17.28
C ALA A 199 2.04 -6.17 16.42
N ILE A 200 1.89 -5.96 15.11
CA ILE A 200 2.99 -6.02 14.14
C ILE A 200 3.93 -4.85 14.33
N TRP A 201 3.43 -3.63 14.48
CA TRP A 201 4.25 -2.42 14.66
C TRP A 201 4.80 -2.26 16.08
N LYS A 202 4.50 -3.22 16.98
CA LYS A 202 4.90 -3.20 18.39
C LYS A 202 4.51 -1.90 19.07
N CYS A 203 3.22 -1.56 18.96
CA CYS A 203 2.71 -0.34 19.56
C CYS A 203 2.57 -0.50 21.08
N HIS A 204 2.98 0.53 21.82
CA HIS A 204 2.88 0.59 23.28
C HIS A 204 1.88 1.66 23.70
N ALA A 205 1.33 1.57 24.91
CA ALA A 205 0.44 2.63 25.41
C ALA A 205 1.19 3.94 25.59
N LEU A 206 0.56 5.06 25.23
CA LEU A 206 1.10 6.38 25.56
C LEU A 206 1.19 6.50 27.10
N PRO A 207 2.36 6.86 27.67
CA PRO A 207 2.54 7.00 29.11
C PRO A 207 1.53 7.98 29.73
N GLU A 208 1.13 7.71 30.98
CA GLU A 208 0.33 8.67 31.74
C GLU A 208 1.14 9.94 32.03
N GLY A 209 0.46 11.08 32.03
CA GLY A 209 1.07 12.37 32.32
C GLY A 209 0.33 13.54 31.68
N HIS A 210 0.84 14.74 31.93
CA HIS A 210 0.21 16.01 31.52
C HIS A 210 -0.09 16.10 30.01
N LEU A 211 0.81 15.57 29.16
CA LEU A 211 0.59 15.55 27.72
C LEU A 211 -0.63 14.71 27.34
N LYS A 212 -0.77 13.51 27.92
CA LYS A 212 -1.91 12.63 27.62
C LYS A 212 -3.23 13.23 28.07
N GLU A 213 -3.26 13.89 29.23
CA GLU A 213 -4.43 14.62 29.71
C GLU A 213 -4.82 15.75 28.75
N ARG A 214 -3.85 16.53 28.28
CA ARG A 214 -4.03 17.58 27.28
C ARG A 214 -4.62 17.03 25.98
N LEU A 215 -4.06 15.94 25.45
CA LEU A 215 -4.55 15.30 24.23
C LEU A 215 -5.98 14.74 24.40
N ASN A 216 -6.29 14.15 25.55
CA ASN A 216 -7.65 13.67 25.84
C ASN A 216 -8.66 14.81 25.83
N LYS A 217 -8.33 15.98 26.40
CA LYS A 217 -9.20 17.18 26.34
C LYS A 217 -9.45 17.65 24.90
N ILE A 218 -8.45 17.56 24.02
CA ILE A 218 -8.64 17.86 22.59
C ILE A 218 -9.60 16.85 21.95
N CYS A 219 -9.45 15.56 22.23
CA CYS A 219 -10.37 14.53 21.74
C CYS A 219 -11.81 14.76 22.23
N GLU A 220 -11.99 15.08 23.52
CA GLU A 220 -13.29 15.41 24.10
C GLU A 220 -13.92 16.65 23.42
N LYS A 221 -13.15 17.73 23.26
CA LYS A 221 -13.59 18.95 22.56
C LYS A 221 -14.02 18.66 21.12
N ALA A 222 -13.33 17.75 20.45
CA ALA A 222 -13.63 17.35 19.08
C ALA A 222 -14.76 16.31 18.95
N GLY A 223 -15.28 15.78 20.06
CA GLY A 223 -16.20 14.63 20.04
C GLY A 223 -15.56 13.37 19.43
N PHE A 224 -14.23 13.27 19.47
CA PHE A 224 -13.46 12.19 18.85
C PHE A 224 -13.26 11.03 19.81
N THR A 225 -13.89 9.89 19.50
CA THR A 225 -13.78 8.66 20.29
C THR A 225 -12.67 7.76 19.77
N HIS A 226 -11.91 7.12 20.66
CA HIS A 226 -10.85 6.20 20.26
C HIS A 226 -10.68 5.05 21.28
N ALA A 227 -10.09 3.96 20.82
CA ALA A 227 -9.74 2.78 21.62
C ALA A 227 -8.45 2.96 22.43
N GLY A 228 -7.66 4.00 22.13
CA GLY A 228 -6.50 4.39 22.94
C GLY A 228 -5.44 5.17 22.16
N MET A 229 -4.60 5.88 22.90
CA MET A 229 -3.40 6.54 22.38
C MET A 229 -2.18 5.65 22.57
N LYS A 230 -1.37 5.50 21.53
CA LYS A 230 -0.23 4.59 21.47
C LYS A 230 1.03 5.28 20.94
N THR A 231 2.19 4.70 21.23
CA THR A 231 3.44 4.99 20.52
C THR A 231 3.86 3.80 19.66
N TRP A 232 4.53 4.04 18.54
CA TRP A 232 5.15 2.98 17.73
C TRP A 232 6.66 3.16 17.61
N SER A 233 7.38 2.04 17.48
CA SER A 233 8.84 2.04 17.34
C SER A 233 9.32 1.87 15.90
N ILE A 234 8.41 1.63 14.94
CA ILE A 234 8.78 1.22 13.58
C ILE A 234 9.42 2.36 12.76
N MET A 235 8.91 3.59 12.95
CA MET A 235 9.43 4.84 12.36
C MET A 235 9.99 5.76 13.44
N HIS A 236 10.72 5.21 14.41
CA HIS A 236 11.22 5.96 15.57
C HIS A 236 12.07 7.20 15.23
N ASP A 237 12.60 7.30 14.00
CA ASP A 237 13.42 8.40 13.50
C ASP A 237 12.61 9.46 12.74
N GLN A 238 11.30 9.27 12.54
CA GLN A 238 10.44 10.21 11.83
C GLN A 238 9.57 11.02 12.80
N LEU A 239 9.22 12.24 12.41
CA LEU A 239 8.22 13.06 13.10
C LEU A 239 6.86 12.77 12.45
N THR A 240 6.14 11.77 12.97
CA THR A 240 4.83 11.36 12.45
C THR A 240 3.88 10.92 13.56
N ALA A 241 2.61 11.26 13.36
CA ALA A 241 1.47 10.68 14.05
C ALA A 241 0.52 10.09 13.00
N GLY A 242 -0.49 9.36 13.45
CA GLY A 242 -1.51 8.80 12.56
C GLY A 242 -2.68 8.20 13.33
N ILE A 243 -3.87 8.25 12.72
CA ILE A 243 -5.03 7.46 13.17
C ILE A 243 -5.11 6.16 12.37
N VAL A 244 -5.20 5.04 13.08
CA VAL A 244 -5.39 3.72 12.49
C VAL A 244 -6.75 3.17 12.91
N GLY A 245 -7.60 2.88 11.93
CA GLY A 245 -8.92 2.28 12.12
C GLY A 245 -10.07 3.25 11.89
N VAL A 246 -11.18 2.71 11.38
CA VAL A 246 -12.38 3.47 11.01
C VAL A 246 -13.50 3.38 12.05
N VAL A 247 -13.54 2.29 12.82
CA VAL A 247 -14.55 2.05 13.87
C VAL A 247 -14.02 2.57 15.21
N PRO A 248 -14.79 3.40 15.95
CA PRO A 248 -14.34 3.99 17.23
C PRO A 248 -13.69 3.01 18.21
N SER A 249 -14.30 1.84 18.42
CA SER A 249 -13.84 0.82 19.37
C SER A 249 -12.55 0.12 18.95
N PHE A 250 -12.12 0.28 17.69
CA PHE A 250 -10.88 -0.28 17.13
C PHE A 250 -10.03 0.80 16.46
N ARG A 251 -10.25 2.07 16.81
CA ARG A 251 -9.54 3.22 16.26
C ARG A 251 -8.49 3.71 17.26
N TYR A 252 -7.24 3.75 16.85
CA TYR A 252 -6.12 4.11 17.71
C TYR A 252 -5.42 5.36 17.18
N VAL A 253 -5.06 6.26 18.09
CA VAL A 253 -4.20 7.41 17.79
C VAL A 253 -2.78 6.98 18.10
N MET A 254 -1.86 7.20 17.17
CA MET A 254 -0.51 6.72 17.29
C MET A 254 0.50 7.83 17.04
N PHE A 255 1.57 7.83 17.83
CA PHE A 255 2.64 8.82 17.78
C PHE A 255 4.01 8.14 17.68
N THR A 256 4.97 8.80 17.04
CA THR A 256 6.38 8.40 17.11
C THR A 256 7.03 8.92 18.38
N ASP A 257 7.96 8.16 18.96
CA ASP A 257 8.67 8.60 20.16
C ASP A 257 9.49 9.88 19.91
N ARG A 258 10.00 10.07 18.69
CA ARG A 258 10.75 11.27 18.32
C ARG A 258 9.86 12.51 18.29
N LEU A 259 8.65 12.39 17.75
CA LEU A 259 7.64 13.46 17.77
C LEU A 259 7.38 13.94 19.19
N LEU A 260 7.14 13.00 20.12
CA LEU A 260 6.84 13.31 21.52
C LEU A 260 8.02 13.92 22.29
N ARG A 261 9.27 13.68 21.86
CA ARG A 261 10.47 14.22 22.49
C ARG A 261 10.91 15.57 21.93
N GLU A 262 10.71 15.81 20.63
CA GLU A 262 11.27 16.98 19.95
C GLU A 262 10.29 18.15 19.82
N LEU A 263 8.97 17.89 19.86
CA LEU A 263 7.97 18.94 19.71
C LEU A 263 7.38 19.40 21.03
N PRO A 264 7.03 20.70 21.16
CA PRO A 264 6.28 21.20 22.30
C PRO A 264 4.86 20.63 22.29
N ALA A 265 4.23 20.59 23.48
CA ALA A 265 2.91 19.98 23.66
C ALA A 265 1.84 20.63 22.76
N GLU A 266 1.92 21.94 22.56
CA GLU A 266 1.03 22.73 21.70
C GLU A 266 1.09 22.26 20.24
N SER A 267 2.30 22.01 19.71
CA SER A 267 2.47 21.44 18.37
C SER A 267 1.94 20.00 18.28
N ILE A 268 2.07 19.20 19.34
CA ILE A 268 1.52 17.84 19.37
C ILE A 268 -0.02 17.88 19.38
N GLU A 269 -0.63 18.82 20.10
CA GLU A 269 -2.08 19.07 20.07
C GLU A 269 -2.55 19.50 18.67
N ALA A 270 -1.81 20.37 17.99
CA ALA A 270 -2.11 20.77 16.62
C ALA A 270 -2.00 19.60 15.63
N ILE A 271 -1.00 18.73 15.80
CA ILE A 271 -0.88 17.49 15.00
C ILE A 271 -2.07 16.55 15.28
N LEU A 272 -2.46 16.37 16.55
CA LEU A 272 -3.64 15.58 16.88
C LEU A 272 -4.91 16.18 16.26
N ALA A 273 -5.06 17.49 16.28
CA ALA A 273 -6.16 18.17 15.60
C ALA A 273 -6.15 17.90 14.08
N HIS A 274 -4.99 17.95 13.44
CA HIS A 274 -4.85 17.55 12.04
C HIS A 274 -5.31 16.10 11.80
N GLU A 275 -4.85 15.15 12.60
CA GLU A 275 -5.26 13.75 12.50
C GLU A 275 -6.77 13.57 12.71
N ILE A 276 -7.34 14.21 13.72
CA ILE A 276 -8.79 14.23 13.96
C ILE A 276 -9.52 14.85 12.76
N GLY A 277 -8.95 15.86 12.12
CA GLY A 277 -9.45 16.45 10.88
C GLY A 277 -9.63 15.42 9.77
N HIS A 278 -8.69 14.49 9.59
CA HIS A 278 -8.85 13.38 8.64
C HIS A 278 -10.06 12.51 8.98
N ASN A 279 -10.29 12.23 10.25
CA ASN A 279 -11.43 11.45 10.70
C ASN A 279 -12.76 12.23 10.55
N ALA A 280 -12.80 13.50 10.97
CA ALA A 280 -13.98 14.36 10.91
C ALA A 280 -14.49 14.53 9.47
N ARG A 281 -13.57 14.60 8.50
CA ARG A 281 -13.87 14.69 7.07
C ARG A 281 -14.01 13.33 6.38
N ARG A 282 -13.96 12.23 7.14
CA ARG A 282 -14.13 10.84 6.67
C ARG A 282 -13.09 10.41 5.62
N HIS A 283 -11.89 11.01 5.62
CA HIS A 283 -10.85 10.66 4.65
C HIS A 283 -10.50 9.17 4.70
N LEU A 284 -10.42 8.58 5.89
CA LEU A 284 -10.15 7.14 6.08
C LEU A 284 -11.23 6.24 5.45
N TRP A 285 -12.47 6.70 5.36
CA TRP A 285 -13.54 5.97 4.66
C TRP A 285 -13.49 6.18 3.15
N ILE A 286 -13.02 7.35 2.68
CA ILE A 286 -12.96 7.71 1.27
C ILE A 286 -11.76 7.05 0.57
N TYR A 287 -10.60 6.96 1.24
CA TYR A 287 -9.37 6.40 0.65
C TYR A 287 -9.53 5.00 0.04
N PRO A 288 -10.19 4.01 0.69
CA PRO A 288 -10.41 2.70 0.09
C PRO A 288 -11.18 2.75 -1.24
N PHE A 289 -12.17 3.63 -1.37
CA PHE A 289 -12.90 3.79 -2.63
C PHE A 289 -12.05 4.50 -3.70
N ILE A 290 -11.18 5.44 -3.30
CA ILE A 290 -10.22 6.02 -4.24
C ILE A 290 -9.25 4.95 -4.75
N LEU A 291 -8.77 4.08 -3.86
CA LEU A 291 -7.91 2.95 -4.23
C LEU A 291 -8.64 1.91 -5.08
N MET A 292 -9.92 1.64 -4.84
CA MET A 292 -10.77 0.77 -5.67
C MET A 292 -10.81 1.25 -7.13
N GLY A 293 -10.73 2.56 -7.37
CA GLY A 293 -10.65 3.09 -8.73
C GLY A 293 -9.41 2.64 -9.50
N MET A 294 -8.34 2.16 -8.86
CA MET A 294 -7.23 1.49 -9.56
C MET A 294 -7.68 0.18 -10.20
N ILE A 295 -8.53 -0.60 -9.52
CA ILE A 295 -9.07 -1.86 -10.04
C ILE A 295 -9.99 -1.56 -11.23
N VAL A 296 -10.84 -0.55 -11.13
CA VAL A 296 -11.70 -0.11 -12.24
C VAL A 296 -10.86 0.37 -13.41
N ALA A 297 -9.83 1.18 -13.18
CA ALA A 297 -8.92 1.65 -14.24
C ALA A 297 -8.17 0.49 -14.92
N ALA A 298 -7.69 -0.48 -14.14
CA ALA A 298 -7.07 -1.69 -14.67
C ALA A 298 -8.06 -2.53 -15.49
N GLY A 299 -9.30 -2.70 -15.03
CA GLY A 299 -10.35 -3.41 -15.78
C GLY A 299 -10.74 -2.71 -17.08
N LEU A 300 -10.89 -1.38 -17.07
CA LEU A 300 -11.13 -0.61 -18.30
C LEU A 300 -9.95 -0.73 -19.28
N PHE A 301 -8.73 -0.71 -18.78
CA PHE A 301 -7.54 -0.97 -19.58
C PHE A 301 -7.55 -2.39 -20.16
N PHE A 302 -7.93 -3.40 -19.37
CA PHE A 302 -8.04 -4.80 -19.82
C PHE A 302 -8.96 -4.89 -21.04
N TYR A 303 -10.23 -4.52 -20.91
CA TYR A 303 -11.18 -4.66 -22.02
C TYR A 303 -10.91 -3.70 -23.19
N GLY A 304 -10.40 -2.50 -22.93
CA GLY A 304 -10.16 -1.51 -23.98
C GLY A 304 -8.88 -1.73 -24.79
N ILE A 305 -7.84 -2.26 -24.16
CA ILE A 305 -6.49 -2.38 -24.76
C ILE A 305 -5.86 -3.74 -24.45
N GLY A 306 -5.88 -4.16 -23.19
CA GLY A 306 -5.15 -5.33 -22.70
C GLY A 306 -5.53 -6.64 -23.39
N ASP A 307 -6.82 -6.93 -23.51
CA ASP A 307 -7.33 -8.13 -24.15
C ASP A 307 -7.11 -8.13 -25.68
N PRO A 308 -7.47 -7.06 -26.44
CA PRO A 308 -7.11 -6.97 -27.86
C PRO A 308 -5.60 -7.08 -28.12
N LEU A 309 -4.78 -6.45 -27.27
CA LEU A 309 -3.32 -6.51 -27.38
C LEU A 309 -2.80 -7.91 -27.09
N THR A 310 -3.35 -8.58 -26.07
CA THR A 310 -3.01 -9.97 -25.74
C THR A 310 -3.35 -10.88 -26.92
N ALA A 311 -4.55 -10.78 -27.48
CA ALA A 311 -4.96 -11.55 -28.66
C ALA A 311 -4.04 -11.29 -29.87
N PHE A 312 -3.64 -10.03 -30.09
CA PHE A 312 -2.67 -9.67 -31.12
C PHE A 312 -1.30 -10.32 -30.89
N LEU A 313 -0.75 -10.20 -29.68
CA LEU A 313 0.58 -10.72 -29.35
C LEU A 313 0.61 -12.26 -29.37
N VAL A 314 -0.45 -12.93 -28.91
CA VAL A 314 -0.61 -14.39 -29.02
C VAL A 314 -0.61 -14.82 -30.49
N ARG A 315 -1.33 -14.10 -31.36
CA ARG A 315 -1.32 -14.36 -32.81
C ARG A 315 0.08 -14.19 -33.41
N GLN A 316 0.83 -13.17 -32.99
CA GLN A 316 2.21 -12.99 -33.43
C GLN A 316 3.13 -14.13 -32.98
N ASN A 317 3.00 -14.60 -31.73
CA ASN A 317 3.77 -15.73 -31.22
C ASN A 317 3.47 -17.02 -31.99
N ALA A 318 2.21 -17.24 -32.38
CA ALA A 318 1.83 -18.39 -33.19
C ALA A 318 2.48 -18.37 -34.59
N LEU A 319 2.73 -17.19 -35.16
CA LEU A 319 3.39 -17.04 -36.47
C LEU A 319 4.92 -17.15 -36.36
N TYR A 320 5.51 -16.65 -35.27
CA TYR A 320 6.96 -16.61 -35.05
C TYR A 320 7.33 -17.07 -33.64
N PRO A 321 7.21 -18.38 -33.34
CA PRO A 321 7.39 -18.89 -31.99
C PRO A 321 8.84 -18.72 -31.53
N SER A 322 9.03 -18.10 -30.37
CA SER A 322 10.36 -17.94 -29.77
C SER A 322 10.29 -18.02 -28.24
N PHE A 323 11.36 -18.52 -27.62
CA PHE A 323 11.45 -18.54 -26.14
C PHE A 323 11.40 -17.13 -25.54
N ALA A 324 11.91 -16.13 -26.26
CA ALA A 324 11.84 -14.74 -25.81
C ALA A 324 10.39 -14.25 -25.74
N TRP A 325 9.50 -14.72 -26.63
CA TRP A 325 8.09 -14.31 -26.64
C TRP A 325 7.32 -14.80 -25.41
N ASP A 326 7.63 -16.00 -24.91
CA ASP A 326 7.03 -16.58 -23.70
C ASP A 326 7.23 -15.66 -22.47
N PHE A 327 8.31 -14.88 -22.46
CA PHE A 327 8.57 -13.88 -21.42
C PHE A 327 8.12 -12.46 -21.78
N ILE A 328 8.43 -12.00 -22.99
CA ILE A 328 8.17 -10.62 -23.42
C ILE A 328 6.68 -10.30 -23.38
N HIS A 329 5.81 -11.24 -23.77
CA HIS A 329 4.37 -11.05 -23.78
C HIS A 329 3.81 -10.69 -22.38
N PRO A 330 3.90 -11.57 -21.36
CA PRO A 330 3.39 -11.26 -20.03
C PRO A 330 4.13 -10.09 -19.39
N ALA A 331 5.43 -9.91 -19.65
CA ALA A 331 6.18 -8.77 -19.13
C ALA A 331 5.69 -7.43 -19.69
N ILE A 332 5.37 -7.32 -21.00
CA ILE A 332 4.79 -6.12 -21.61
C ILE A 332 3.43 -5.84 -20.98
N ILE A 333 2.54 -6.83 -20.95
CA ILE A 333 1.19 -6.67 -20.42
C ILE A 333 1.24 -6.23 -18.95
N PHE A 334 2.01 -6.93 -18.12
CA PHE A 334 2.20 -6.56 -16.71
C PHE A 334 2.80 -5.15 -16.56
N SER A 335 3.79 -4.77 -17.40
CA SER A 335 4.38 -3.43 -17.35
C SER A 335 3.37 -2.34 -17.68
N LEU A 336 2.46 -2.59 -18.62
CA LEU A 336 1.38 -1.64 -18.94
C LEU A 336 0.39 -1.52 -17.77
N TYR A 337 -0.03 -2.64 -17.16
CA TYR A 337 -0.86 -2.62 -15.94
C TYR A 337 -0.19 -1.86 -14.80
N ALA A 338 1.08 -2.18 -14.53
CA ALA A 338 1.87 -1.51 -13.51
C ALA A 338 1.98 -0.01 -13.81
N GLY A 339 2.14 0.37 -15.08
CA GLY A 339 2.11 1.75 -15.54
C GLY A 339 0.79 2.45 -15.25
N ILE A 340 -0.35 1.85 -15.62
CA ILE A 340 -1.69 2.41 -15.34
C ILE A 340 -1.92 2.59 -13.84
N ILE A 341 -1.58 1.59 -13.03
CA ILE A 341 -1.71 1.66 -11.56
C ILE A 341 -0.80 2.74 -10.99
N ALA A 342 0.46 2.82 -11.44
CA ALA A 342 1.40 3.84 -10.98
C ALA A 342 0.93 5.25 -11.36
N LEU A 343 0.42 5.45 -12.57
CA LEU A 343 -0.15 6.73 -13.03
C LEU A 343 -1.38 7.09 -12.21
N TYR A 344 -2.30 6.14 -12.00
CA TYR A 344 -3.48 6.35 -11.18
C TYR A 344 -3.10 6.76 -9.75
N PHE A 345 -2.21 5.99 -9.12
CA PHE A 345 -1.74 6.25 -7.77
C PHE A 345 -1.08 7.65 -7.68
N ARG A 346 -0.23 7.98 -8.65
CA ARG A 346 0.49 9.26 -8.70
C ARG A 346 -0.42 10.47 -8.89
N TYR A 347 -1.41 10.36 -9.79
CA TYR A 347 -2.18 11.52 -10.24
C TYR A 347 -3.56 11.60 -9.59
N VAL A 348 -4.28 10.49 -9.46
CA VAL A 348 -5.63 10.48 -8.87
C VAL A 348 -5.54 10.41 -7.35
N PHE A 349 -4.93 9.36 -6.81
CA PHE A 349 -4.78 9.22 -5.35
C PHE A 349 -3.95 10.38 -4.78
N GLY A 350 -2.84 10.72 -5.43
CA GLY A 350 -2.02 11.86 -5.03
C GLY A 350 -2.77 13.19 -5.04
N PHE A 351 -3.67 13.43 -6.00
CA PHE A 351 -4.49 14.65 -6.05
C PHE A 351 -5.44 14.76 -4.85
N PHE A 352 -6.20 13.70 -4.55
CA PHE A 352 -7.10 13.72 -3.40
C PHE A 352 -6.34 13.79 -2.08
N SER A 353 -5.23 13.06 -1.96
CA SER A 353 -4.37 13.11 -0.77
C SER A 353 -3.95 14.55 -0.46
N ARG A 354 -3.45 15.31 -1.45
CA ARG A 354 -3.07 16.72 -1.26
C ARG A 354 -4.22 17.58 -0.76
N LEU A 355 -5.42 17.40 -1.32
CA LEU A 355 -6.61 18.14 -0.91
C LEU A 355 -7.04 17.82 0.53
N PHE A 356 -6.97 16.55 0.92
CA PHE A 356 -7.31 16.04 2.24
C PHE A 356 -6.35 16.56 3.31
N GLU A 357 -5.04 16.64 3.00
CA GLU A 357 -4.05 17.25 3.89
C GLU A 357 -4.40 18.69 4.25
N ARG A 358 -4.72 19.52 3.24
CA ARG A 358 -5.17 20.90 3.51
C ARG A 358 -6.46 20.93 4.30
N GLN A 359 -7.41 20.03 4.05
CA GLN A 359 -8.63 19.97 4.86
C GLN A 359 -8.36 19.60 6.32
N ALA A 360 -7.42 18.70 6.55
CA ALA A 360 -7.01 18.28 7.88
C ALA A 360 -6.26 19.41 8.62
N ASP A 361 -5.38 20.14 7.93
CA ASP A 361 -4.70 21.33 8.47
C ASP A 361 -5.68 22.37 9.01
N LEU A 362 -6.80 22.58 8.31
CA LEU A 362 -7.81 23.56 8.72
C LEU A 362 -8.56 23.18 10.01
N HIS A 363 -8.45 21.94 10.48
CA HIS A 363 -9.21 21.50 11.66
C HIS A 363 -8.77 22.20 12.95
N VAL A 364 -7.57 22.79 12.98
CA VAL A 364 -7.13 23.64 14.10
C VAL A 364 -8.05 24.85 14.30
N PHE A 365 -8.58 25.44 13.22
CA PHE A 365 -9.55 26.55 13.32
C PHE A 365 -10.88 26.08 13.92
N GLU A 366 -11.36 24.90 13.54
CA GLU A 366 -12.60 24.32 14.07
C GLU A 366 -12.51 24.02 15.57
N LEU A 367 -11.33 23.57 16.01
CA LEU A 367 -11.04 23.32 17.42
C LEU A 367 -10.58 24.56 18.18
N GLY A 368 -10.50 25.73 17.54
CA GLY A 368 -10.03 26.97 18.17
C GLY A 368 -8.61 26.87 18.73
N LEU A 369 -7.75 26.08 18.09
CA LEU A 369 -6.32 26.02 18.38
C LEU A 369 -5.57 27.09 17.58
N PRO A 370 -4.49 27.66 18.11
CA PRO A 370 -3.66 28.61 17.37
C PRO A 370 -3.09 27.94 16.09
N PRO A 371 -3.32 28.49 14.88
CA PRO A 371 -2.75 27.95 13.66
C PRO A 371 -1.21 28.02 13.65
N GLU A 372 -0.61 28.90 14.47
CA GLU A 372 0.83 28.99 14.68
C GLU A 372 1.43 27.68 15.18
N ASP A 373 0.71 26.94 16.03
CA ASP A 373 1.17 25.66 16.57
C ASP A 373 1.27 24.59 15.47
N MET A 374 0.32 24.63 14.52
CA MET A 374 0.33 23.78 13.32
C MET A 374 1.44 24.19 12.36
N ILE A 375 1.64 25.49 12.14
CA ILE A 375 2.74 26.01 11.31
C ILE A 375 4.10 25.60 11.90
N HIS A 376 4.25 25.69 13.23
CA HIS A 376 5.45 25.23 13.92
C HIS A 376 5.68 23.73 13.73
N ALA A 377 4.64 22.91 13.91
CA ALA A 377 4.69 21.47 13.66
C ALA A 377 5.12 21.14 12.22
N LEU A 378 4.51 21.79 11.23
CA LEU A 378 4.85 21.62 9.81
C LEU A 378 6.30 21.99 9.51
N ARG A 379 6.79 23.10 10.06
CA ARG A 379 8.19 23.54 9.91
C ARG A 379 9.17 22.56 10.55
N ALA A 380 8.84 21.98 11.70
CA ALA A 380 9.65 20.95 12.34
C ALA A 380 9.74 19.67 11.48
N VAL A 381 8.62 19.23 10.90
CA VAL A 381 8.59 18.12 9.94
C VAL A 381 9.43 18.44 8.70
N ALA A 382 9.34 19.66 8.16
CA ALA A 382 10.15 20.10 7.03
C ALA A 382 11.66 20.06 7.33
N TYR A 383 12.05 20.55 8.52
CA TYR A 383 13.45 20.53 8.96
C TYR A 383 13.96 19.10 9.12
N SER A 384 13.16 18.21 9.70
CA SER A 384 13.54 16.80 9.87
C SER A 384 13.58 16.03 8.54
N SER A 385 12.73 16.35 7.57
CA SER A 385 12.64 15.64 6.29
C SER A 385 13.53 16.25 5.20
N GLY A 386 14.06 17.46 5.42
CA GLY A 386 14.98 18.14 4.51
C GLY A 386 14.30 18.83 3.32
N GLY A 387 13.00 19.18 3.43
CA GLY A 387 12.25 19.81 2.34
C GLY A 387 11.12 20.71 2.82
N TYR A 388 11.26 22.02 2.59
CA TYR A 388 10.22 23.03 2.92
C TYR A 388 9.38 23.40 1.70
N GLU A 389 10.05 23.67 0.56
CA GLU A 389 9.41 24.17 -0.66
C GLU A 389 9.12 23.07 -1.69
N THR A 390 9.72 21.89 -1.53
CA THR A 390 9.59 20.80 -2.51
C THR A 390 8.29 20.03 -2.26
N PRO A 391 7.31 20.07 -3.19
CA PRO A 391 6.10 19.28 -3.03
C PRO A 391 6.43 17.80 -3.20
N ASN A 392 5.66 16.95 -2.50
CA ASN A 392 5.64 15.53 -2.76
C ASN A 392 4.47 15.22 -3.71
N TRP A 393 4.47 14.04 -4.31
CA TRP A 393 3.38 13.64 -5.18
C TRP A 393 2.03 13.46 -4.46
N HIS A 394 2.02 13.27 -3.15
CA HIS A 394 0.81 13.06 -2.32
C HIS A 394 0.62 14.12 -1.22
N HIS A 395 1.57 15.03 -1.03
CA HIS A 395 1.45 16.18 -0.13
C HIS A 395 1.82 17.46 -0.87
N PHE A 396 1.08 18.55 -0.63
CA PHE A 396 1.57 19.88 -0.98
C PHE A 396 2.93 20.13 -0.30
N SER A 397 3.70 21.06 -0.84
CA SER A 397 4.89 21.53 -0.12
C SER A 397 4.49 22.08 1.25
N ILE A 398 5.39 22.01 2.21
CA ILE A 398 5.13 22.56 3.54
C ILE A 398 4.89 24.07 3.45
N LYS A 399 5.62 24.76 2.58
CA LYS A 399 5.39 26.16 2.24
C LYS A 399 3.95 26.44 1.84
N GLU A 400 3.42 25.72 0.84
CA GLU A 400 2.04 25.90 0.37
C GLU A 400 0.99 25.61 1.46
N ARG A 401 1.27 24.70 2.40
CA ARG A 401 0.37 24.41 3.52
C ARG A 401 0.40 25.54 4.55
N VAL A 402 1.59 26.05 4.88
CA VAL A 402 1.79 27.18 5.79
C VAL A 402 1.14 28.45 5.24
N GLU A 403 1.43 28.80 3.98
CA GLU A 403 0.83 29.97 3.30
C GLU A 403 -0.70 29.87 3.30
N PHE A 404 -1.26 28.69 3.04
CA PHE A 404 -2.71 28.50 3.07
C PHE A 404 -3.32 28.67 4.47
N LEU A 405 -2.63 28.25 5.53
CA LEU A 405 -3.06 28.51 6.92
C LEU A 405 -3.01 30.01 7.25
N GLU A 406 -1.96 30.71 6.81
CA GLU A 406 -1.81 32.16 6.97
C GLU A 406 -2.91 32.92 6.21
N ASP A 407 -3.21 32.52 4.98
CA ASP A 407 -4.31 33.07 4.19
C ASP A 407 -5.66 32.87 4.89
N CYS A 408 -5.92 31.68 5.46
CA CYS A 408 -7.17 31.40 6.18
C CYS A 408 -7.29 32.20 7.49
N LYS A 409 -6.18 32.60 8.10
CA LYS A 409 -6.18 33.51 9.25
C LYS A 409 -6.62 34.92 8.86
N ILE A 410 -6.25 35.37 7.66
CA ILE A 410 -6.63 36.68 7.11
C ILE A 410 -8.07 36.65 6.59
N ASP A 411 -8.44 35.62 5.83
CA ASP A 411 -9.77 35.41 5.26
C ASP A 411 -10.33 34.03 5.65
N PRO A 412 -11.11 33.95 6.75
CA PRO A 412 -11.75 32.72 7.20
C PRO A 412 -12.73 32.11 6.18
N SER A 413 -13.19 32.86 5.17
CA SER A 413 -14.09 32.34 4.14
C SER A 413 -13.41 31.27 3.26
N LEU A 414 -12.08 31.30 3.18
CA LEU A 414 -11.27 30.32 2.44
C LEU A 414 -11.42 28.90 2.98
N ILE A 415 -11.66 28.75 4.29
CA ILE A 415 -11.88 27.46 4.96
C ILE A 415 -13.11 26.78 4.34
N GLN A 416 -14.25 27.47 4.34
CA GLN A 416 -15.50 26.94 3.80
C GLN A 416 -15.43 26.73 2.29
N LYS A 417 -14.73 27.61 1.57
CA LYS A 417 -14.52 27.48 0.13
C LYS A 417 -13.74 26.21 -0.21
N HIS A 418 -12.67 25.91 0.54
CA HIS A 418 -11.90 24.68 0.37
C HIS A 418 -12.72 23.44 0.72
N HIS A 419 -13.49 23.47 1.82
CA HIS A 419 -14.38 22.34 2.16
C HIS A 419 -15.40 22.02 1.07
N ARG A 420 -16.07 23.04 0.53
CA ARG A 420 -17.04 22.89 -0.57
C ARG A 420 -16.36 22.35 -1.84
N LYS A 421 -15.19 22.87 -2.20
CA LYS A 421 -14.41 22.42 -3.35
C LYS A 421 -14.09 20.93 -3.27
N VAL A 422 -13.52 20.47 -2.17
CA VAL A 422 -13.16 19.05 -2.01
C VAL A 422 -14.39 18.16 -1.99
N LYS A 423 -15.46 18.57 -1.29
CA LYS A 423 -16.73 17.82 -1.30
C LYS A 423 -17.27 17.63 -2.72
N LEU A 424 -17.28 18.70 -3.53
CA LEU A 424 -17.69 18.63 -4.93
C LEU A 424 -16.81 17.66 -5.75
N LEU A 425 -15.48 17.77 -5.61
CA LEU A 425 -14.55 16.91 -6.34
C LEU A 425 -14.68 15.43 -5.97
N VAL A 426 -14.90 15.13 -4.69
CA VAL A 426 -15.17 13.75 -4.21
C VAL A 426 -16.47 13.22 -4.82
N TRP A 427 -17.53 14.03 -4.87
CA TRP A 427 -18.80 13.63 -5.51
C TRP A 427 -18.63 13.36 -7.01
N ILE A 428 -17.97 14.26 -7.73
CA ILE A 428 -17.67 14.07 -9.16
C ILE A 428 -16.91 12.77 -9.37
N TYR A 429 -15.89 12.52 -8.56
CA TYR A 429 -15.11 11.29 -8.62
C TYR A 429 -15.95 10.04 -8.36
N PHE A 430 -16.82 10.04 -7.34
CA PHE A 430 -17.65 8.88 -7.05
C PHE A 430 -18.71 8.60 -8.10
N ILE A 431 -19.29 9.64 -8.71
CA ILE A 431 -20.17 9.48 -9.87
C ILE A 431 -19.37 8.83 -11.00
N GLY A 432 -18.18 9.35 -11.32
CA GLY A 432 -17.32 8.80 -12.37
C GLY A 432 -16.87 7.36 -12.10
N LEU A 433 -16.55 7.02 -10.84
CA LEU A 433 -16.19 5.67 -10.41
C LEU A 433 -17.38 4.72 -10.58
N PHE A 434 -18.57 5.12 -10.14
CA PHE A 434 -19.78 4.32 -10.27
C PHE A 434 -20.15 4.07 -11.73
N THR A 435 -20.18 5.11 -12.56
CA THR A 435 -20.47 4.97 -14.01
C THR A 435 -19.44 4.11 -14.72
N SER A 436 -18.15 4.29 -14.39
CA SER A 436 -17.07 3.47 -14.95
C SER A 436 -17.19 2.00 -14.54
N SER A 437 -17.61 1.74 -13.31
CA SER A 437 -17.83 0.38 -12.80
C SER A 437 -19.00 -0.30 -13.52
N LEU A 438 -20.12 0.41 -13.73
CA LEU A 438 -21.25 -0.11 -14.50
C LEU A 438 -20.86 -0.40 -15.96
N PHE A 439 -20.10 0.50 -16.58
CA PHE A 439 -19.60 0.29 -17.93
C PHE A 439 -18.65 -0.91 -18.01
N LEU A 440 -17.79 -1.09 -17.01
CA LEU A 440 -16.91 -2.26 -16.91
C LEU A 440 -17.71 -3.57 -16.78
N MET A 441 -18.75 -3.59 -15.94
CA MET A 441 -19.64 -4.74 -15.82
C MET A 441 -20.35 -5.07 -17.14
N TYR A 442 -20.79 -4.05 -17.88
CA TYR A 442 -21.37 -4.22 -19.21
C TYR A 442 -20.37 -4.86 -20.19
N MET A 443 -19.12 -4.37 -20.24
CA MET A 443 -18.08 -4.95 -21.10
C MET A 443 -17.75 -6.41 -20.73
N ALA A 444 -17.73 -6.72 -19.43
CA ALA A 444 -17.52 -8.09 -18.94
C ALA A 444 -18.64 -9.05 -19.37
N GLN A 445 -19.89 -8.59 -19.37
CA GLN A 445 -21.02 -9.38 -19.86
C GLN A 445 -20.97 -9.57 -21.37
N SER A 446 -20.66 -8.52 -22.15
CA SER A 446 -20.60 -8.63 -23.61
C SER A 446 -19.45 -9.48 -24.14
N SER A 447 -18.41 -9.72 -23.34
CA SER A 447 -17.25 -10.54 -23.71
C SER A 447 -17.42 -12.02 -23.34
N SER A 448 -18.40 -12.36 -22.51
CA SER A 448 -18.74 -13.75 -22.14
C SER A 448 -19.82 -14.38 -23.03
N THR A 449 -20.40 -13.59 -23.94
CA THR A 449 -21.33 -14.00 -25.00
C THR A 449 -20.62 -14.05 -26.34
#